data_AF-A0A8B6C897-F1
#
_entry.id   AF-A0A8B6C897-F1
#
_cell.length_a   1.000
_cell.length_b   1.000
_cell.length_c   1.000
_cell.angle_alpha   90.00
_cell.angle_beta   90.00
_cell.angle_gamma   90.00
#
_symmetry.space_group_name_H-M   'P 1'
#
loop_
_entity.id
_entity.type
_entity.pdbx_description
1 polymer ?
#
loop_
_entity_poly.entity_id
_entity_poly.type
_entity_poly.pdbx_seq_one_letter_code
_entity_poly.pdbx_strand_id
1 'polypeptide(L)'
;MRPENLNDEDDTETIDDKWEKISEIFTKSAEESIGFKQKQKHKDWITPRTWNNITIRRDTKKKLNEAKSQRLKERYQLEYSQIHRNVNRMVRPDNETTREPTWIA
;
A
#
# COMPACT_ATOMS: atom_id res chain seq x y z
N MET A 1 59.86 -5.17 -29.50
CA MET A 1 58.42 -5.13 -29.82
C MET A 1 57.63 -5.03 -28.53
N ARG A 2 56.77 -4.02 -28.40
CA ARG A 2 55.79 -3.86 -27.31
C ARG A 2 54.42 -3.92 -27.99
N PRO A 3 53.46 -4.78 -27.59
CA PRO A 3 52.11 -4.58 -28.06
C PRO A 3 51.47 -3.46 -27.25
N GLU A 4 50.86 -2.58 -28.00
CA GLU A 4 50.33 -1.29 -27.63
C GLU A 4 49.04 -1.41 -26.81
N ASN A 5 48.78 -0.34 -26.07
CA ASN A 5 47.51 0.01 -25.47
C ASN A 5 46.40 0.04 -26.55
N LEU A 6 45.30 -0.67 -26.31
CA LEU A 6 44.01 -0.44 -26.97
C LEU A 6 42.91 -0.50 -25.90
N ASN A 7 42.93 0.49 -25.03
CA ASN A 7 41.71 1.06 -24.51
C ASN A 7 41.00 1.78 -25.66
N ASP A 8 39.67 1.90 -25.55
CA ASP A 8 38.83 2.86 -26.28
C ASP A 8 38.11 2.34 -27.56
N GLU A 9 37.28 1.31 -27.41
CA GLU A 9 36.10 1.11 -28.29
C GLU A 9 34.86 0.79 -27.44
N ASP A 10 34.30 1.80 -26.75
CA ASP A 10 32.85 1.92 -26.49
C ASP A 10 32.48 3.36 -26.04
N ASP A 11 32.89 4.36 -26.83
CA ASP A 11 32.57 5.78 -26.62
C ASP A 11 31.67 6.33 -27.74
N THR A 12 30.80 5.48 -28.28
CA THR A 12 29.68 5.93 -29.13
C THR A 12 28.37 6.08 -28.36
N GLU A 13 28.32 5.59 -27.13
CA GLU A 13 27.17 5.79 -26.24
C GLU A 13 27.34 7.07 -25.44
N THR A 14 26.38 7.98 -25.61
CA THR A 14 26.30 9.22 -24.86
C THR A 14 26.25 8.87 -23.37
N ILE A 15 26.78 9.75 -22.51
CA ILE A 15 26.69 9.56 -21.05
C ILE A 15 25.25 9.30 -20.60
N ASP A 16 24.28 9.87 -21.32
CA ASP A 16 22.85 9.67 -21.14
C ASP A 16 22.43 8.21 -21.39
N ASP A 17 22.89 7.60 -22.49
CA ASP A 17 22.61 6.19 -22.84
C ASP A 17 23.17 5.23 -21.78
N LYS A 18 24.36 5.53 -21.26
CA LYS A 18 25.00 4.76 -20.17
C LYS A 18 24.17 4.84 -18.88
N TRP A 19 23.61 6.01 -18.58
CA TRP A 19 22.75 6.21 -17.41
C TRP A 19 21.36 5.58 -17.60
N GLU A 20 20.82 5.60 -18.82
CA GLU A 20 19.55 4.92 -19.11
C GLU A 20 19.69 3.41 -18.89
N LYS A 21 20.77 2.79 -19.39
CA LYS A 21 21.05 1.37 -19.17
C LYS A 21 21.18 0.99 -17.69
N ILE A 22 21.92 1.78 -16.92
CA ILE A 22 22.10 1.51 -15.49
C ILE A 22 20.75 1.62 -14.76
N SER A 23 19.97 2.65 -15.07
CA SER A 23 18.64 2.83 -14.50
C SER A 23 17.74 1.65 -14.86
N GLU A 24 17.73 1.23 -16.12
CA GLU A 24 16.92 0.12 -16.61
C GLU A 24 17.27 -1.20 -15.93
N ILE A 25 18.57 -1.53 -15.81
CA ILE A 25 19.05 -2.71 -15.10
C ILE A 25 18.61 -2.68 -13.63
N PHE A 26 18.71 -1.52 -12.98
CA PHE A 26 18.32 -1.37 -11.58
C PHE A 26 16.81 -1.55 -11.39
N THR A 27 15.99 -0.97 -12.28
CA THR A 27 14.54 -1.21 -12.28
C THR A 27 14.19 -2.67 -12.54
N LYS A 28 14.81 -3.33 -13.54
CA LYS A 28 14.57 -4.75 -13.83
C LYS A 28 14.95 -5.64 -12.66
N SER A 29 16.09 -5.39 -12.02
CA SER A 29 16.50 -6.14 -10.83
C SER A 29 15.57 -5.90 -9.64
N ALA A 30 15.09 -4.67 -9.45
CA ALA A 30 14.11 -4.35 -8.42
C ALA A 30 12.74 -5.01 -8.69
N GLU A 31 12.30 -5.03 -9.95
CA GLU A 31 11.08 -5.73 -10.38
C GLU A 31 11.18 -7.24 -10.20
N GLU A 32 12.33 -7.85 -10.48
CA GLU A 32 12.53 -9.29 -10.31
C GLU A 32 12.60 -9.68 -8.82
N SER A 33 13.28 -8.88 -8.00
CA SER A 33 13.49 -9.18 -6.59
C SER A 33 12.29 -8.82 -5.70
N ILE A 34 11.70 -7.64 -5.91
CA ILE A 34 10.62 -7.10 -5.08
C ILE A 34 9.25 -7.31 -5.74
N GLY A 35 9.19 -7.41 -7.07
CA GLY A 35 7.94 -7.41 -7.81
C GLY A 35 7.23 -6.06 -7.79
N PHE A 36 6.24 -5.89 -8.66
CA PHE A 36 5.26 -4.84 -8.45
C PHE A 36 4.35 -5.23 -7.30
N LYS A 37 4.09 -4.30 -6.37
CA LYS A 37 2.92 -4.45 -5.48
C LYS A 37 1.73 -4.65 -6.39
N GLN A 38 1.21 -5.88 -6.43
CA GLN A 38 -0.08 -6.16 -7.04
C GLN A 38 -1.00 -5.09 -6.47
N LYS A 39 -1.58 -4.26 -7.35
CA LYS A 39 -2.68 -3.38 -6.98
C LYS A 39 -3.71 -4.34 -6.45
N GLN A 40 -3.73 -4.51 -5.13
CA GLN A 40 -4.62 -5.43 -4.46
C GLN A 40 -5.96 -5.07 -5.05
N LYS A 41 -6.51 -5.98 -5.86
CA LYS A 41 -7.87 -5.86 -6.37
C LYS A 41 -8.66 -5.39 -5.17
N HIS A 42 -9.47 -4.34 -5.36
CA HIS A 42 -10.30 -3.76 -4.32
C HIS A 42 -10.67 -4.86 -3.34
N LYS A 43 -10.51 -4.63 -2.02
CA LYS A 43 -10.86 -5.63 -1.01
C LYS A 43 -12.36 -5.94 -1.18
N ASP A 44 -12.69 -6.80 -2.14
CA ASP A 44 -14.02 -7.05 -2.68
C ASP A 44 -14.81 -7.85 -1.64
N TRP A 45 -14.08 -8.56 -0.79
CA TRP A 45 -14.55 -9.17 0.44
C TRP A 45 -15.05 -8.18 1.49
N ILE A 46 -14.66 -6.89 1.43
CA ILE A 46 -15.16 -5.87 2.34
C ILE A 46 -16.43 -5.29 1.77
N THR A 47 -17.54 -5.50 2.48
CA THR A 47 -18.85 -4.98 2.10
C THR A 47 -18.83 -3.44 2.04
N PRO A 48 -19.54 -2.78 1.09
CA PRO A 48 -19.62 -1.31 1.02
C PRO A 48 -20.04 -0.64 2.33
N ARG A 49 -20.89 -1.31 3.11
CA ARG A 49 -21.31 -0.88 4.46
C ARG A 49 -20.15 -0.83 5.45
N THR A 50 -19.23 -1.79 5.38
CA THR A 50 -18.00 -1.84 6.18
C THR A 50 -17.05 -0.72 5.77
N TRP A 51 -16.91 -0.48 4.47
CA TRP A 51 -16.15 0.67 3.94
C TRP A 51 -16.67 2.02 4.47
N ASN A 52 -17.99 2.24 4.49
CA ASN A 52 -18.59 3.45 5.04
C ASN A 52 -18.22 3.64 6.53
N ASN A 53 -18.27 2.57 7.34
CA ASN A 53 -17.90 2.64 8.75
C ASN A 53 -16.39 2.89 8.96
N ILE A 54 -15.53 2.41 8.06
CA ILE A 54 -14.09 2.70 8.08
C ILE A 54 -13.84 4.19 7.82
N THR A 55 -14.57 4.79 6.87
CA THR A 55 -14.50 6.24 6.58
C THR A 55 -14.95 7.05 7.81
N ILE A 56 -16.11 6.71 8.40
CA ILE A 56 -16.61 7.36 9.61
C ILE A 56 -15.59 7.26 10.76
N ARG A 57 -14.98 6.08 10.97
CA ARG A 57 -13.91 5.90 11.95
C ARG A 57 -12.72 6.82 11.71
N ARG A 58 -12.33 7.01 10.44
CA ARG A 58 -11.21 7.87 10.05
C ARG A 58 -11.52 9.34 10.36
N ASP A 59 -12.74 9.78 10.09
CA ASP A 59 -13.16 11.15 10.35
C ASP A 59 -13.27 11.44 11.85
N THR A 60 -13.80 10.51 12.65
CA THR A 60 -13.82 10.65 14.11
C THR A 60 -12.39 10.64 14.69
N LYS A 61 -11.47 9.85 14.10
CA LYS A 61 -10.05 9.88 14.50
C LYS A 61 -9.41 11.23 14.18
N LYS A 62 -9.74 11.84 13.03
CA LYS A 62 -9.29 13.19 12.67
C LYS A 62 -9.78 14.22 13.69
N LYS A 63 -11.06 14.19 14.04
CA LYS A 63 -11.64 15.07 15.09
C LYS A 63 -10.94 14.90 16.45
N LEU A 64 -10.62 13.66 16.83
CA LEU A 64 -9.87 13.38 18.06
C LEU A 64 -8.47 14.01 18.02
N ASN A 65 -7.76 13.89 16.90
CA ASN A 65 -6.41 14.43 16.73
C ASN A 65 -6.40 15.97 16.72
N GLU A 66 -7.44 16.59 16.15
CA GLU A 66 -7.60 18.06 16.08
C GLU A 66 -8.11 18.69 17.38
N ALA A 67 -8.74 17.90 18.26
CA ALA A 67 -9.31 18.41 19.50
C ALA A 67 -8.22 18.93 20.44
N LYS A 68 -8.31 20.22 20.79
CA LYS A 68 -7.38 20.89 21.72
C LYS A 68 -7.78 20.76 23.19
N SER A 69 -9.08 20.67 23.47
CA SER A 69 -9.63 20.56 24.82
C SER A 69 -9.77 19.10 25.28
N GLN A 70 -9.41 18.82 26.52
CA GLN A 70 -9.43 17.48 27.11
C GLN A 70 -10.84 16.84 27.10
N ARG A 71 -11.88 17.63 27.44
CA ARG A 71 -13.28 17.17 27.42
C ARG A 71 -13.73 16.72 26.02
N LEU A 72 -13.31 17.45 24.99
CA LEU A 72 -13.60 17.09 23.59
C LEU A 72 -12.85 15.83 23.17
N LYS A 73 -11.58 15.69 23.58
CA LYS A 73 -10.80 14.47 23.35
C LYS A 73 -11.47 13.24 23.94
N GLU A 74 -11.87 13.30 25.21
CA GLU A 74 -12.54 12.18 25.89
C GLU A 74 -13.84 11.76 25.18
N ARG A 75 -14.66 12.74 24.77
CA ARG A 75 -15.88 12.47 23.99
C ARG A 75 -15.58 11.78 22.66
N TYR A 76 -14.64 12.32 21.87
CA TYR A 76 -14.28 11.73 20.58
C TYR A 76 -13.56 10.39 20.74
N GLN A 77 -12.87 10.16 21.85
CA GLN A 77 -12.24 8.89 22.16
C GLN A 77 -13.27 7.80 22.45
N LEU A 78 -14.34 8.14 23.19
CA LEU A 78 -15.47 7.23 23.41
C LEU A 78 -16.16 6.89 22.08
N GLU A 79 -16.45 7.91 21.27
CA GLU A 79 -17.08 7.76 19.94
C GLU A 79 -16.21 6.89 19.01
N TYR A 80 -14.91 7.17 18.93
CA TYR A 80 -13.96 6.36 18.17
C TYR A 80 -13.94 4.90 18.64
N SER A 81 -13.98 4.67 19.96
CA SER A 81 -13.93 3.31 20.53
C SER A 81 -15.19 2.50 20.22
N GLN A 82 -16.36 3.15 20.17
CA GLN A 82 -17.61 2.51 19.73
C GLN A 82 -17.56 2.15 18.24
N ILE A 83 -17.18 3.11 17.39
CA ILE A 83 -17.09 2.90 15.94
C ILE A 83 -16.02 1.85 15.60
N HIS A 84 -14.86 1.88 16.28
CA HIS A 84 -13.80 0.91 16.09
C HIS A 84 -14.24 -0.52 16.41
N ARG A 85 -14.98 -0.71 17.51
CA ARG A 85 -15.59 -2.01 17.85
C ARG A 85 -16.58 -2.46 16.78
N ASN A 86 -17.41 -1.55 16.26
CA ASN A 86 -18.37 -1.87 15.21
C ASN A 86 -17.67 -2.30 13.91
N VAL A 87 -16.65 -1.55 13.46
CA VAL A 87 -15.83 -1.91 12.28
C VAL A 87 -15.22 -3.30 12.47
N ASN A 88 -14.63 -3.60 13.62
CA ASN A 88 -14.03 -4.92 13.88
C ASN A 88 -15.08 -6.05 13.87
N ARG A 89 -16.32 -5.77 14.30
CA ARG A 89 -17.42 -6.74 14.23
C ARG A 89 -17.84 -7.01 12.78
N MET A 90 -17.81 -6.01 11.91
CA MET A 90 -18.23 -6.15 10.51
C MET A 90 -17.14 -6.77 9.63
N VAL A 91 -15.88 -6.46 9.89
CA VAL A 91 -14.72 -7.00 9.13
C VAL A 91 -14.49 -8.50 9.38
N ARG A 92 -14.93 -9.03 10.52
CA ARG A 92 -14.81 -10.46 10.86
C ARG A 92 -15.61 -11.37 9.90
N PRO A 93 -16.94 -11.25 9.78
CA PRO A 93 -17.71 -12.07 8.84
C PRO A 93 -17.32 -11.80 7.39
N ASP A 94 -17.05 -10.55 7.00
CA ASP A 94 -16.56 -10.20 5.65
C ASP A 94 -15.29 -11.01 5.27
N ASN A 95 -14.40 -11.27 6.23
CA ASN A 95 -13.20 -12.09 5.99
C ASN A 95 -13.45 -13.60 6.00
N GLU A 96 -14.46 -14.06 6.73
CA GLU A 96 -14.78 -15.47 6.95
C GLU A 96 -15.63 -16.01 5.79
N THR A 97 -16.63 -15.24 5.33
CA THR A 97 -17.44 -15.52 4.14
C THR A 97 -16.59 -15.63 2.87
N THR A 98 -15.46 -14.93 2.78
CA THR A 98 -14.55 -15.02 1.62
C THR A 98 -13.66 -16.26 1.67
N ARG A 99 -13.49 -16.87 2.84
CA ARG A 99 -12.65 -18.07 3.03
C ARG A 99 -13.43 -19.36 2.77
N GLU A 100 -14.74 -19.36 2.90
CA GLU A 100 -15.60 -20.51 2.63
C GLU A 100 -16.01 -20.55 1.14
N PRO A 101 -15.55 -21.55 0.35
CA PRO A 101 -15.86 -21.60 -1.07
C PRO A 101 -17.33 -22.02 -1.30
N THR A 102 -18.07 -21.20 -2.03
CA THR A 102 -19.54 -21.28 -2.24
C THR A 102 -20.02 -22.41 -3.17
N TRP A 103 -19.24 -23.49 -3.38
CA TRP A 103 -19.64 -24.61 -4.25
C TRP A 103 -20.24 -25.81 -3.49
N ILE A 104 -20.38 -25.71 -2.17
CA ILE A 104 -21.07 -26.72 -1.36
C ILE A 104 -22.49 -26.21 -1.05
N ALA A 105 -23.41 -26.41 -1.99
CA ALA A 105 -24.86 -26.42 -1.79
C ALA A 105 -25.52 -27.17 -2.96
#